data_AF-A0A3B8UG66-F1
#
_entry.id   AF-A0A3B8UG66-F1
#
_cell.length_a   1.000
_cell.length_b   1.000
_cell.length_c   1.000
_cell.angle_alpha   90.00
_cell.angle_beta   90.00
_cell.angle_gamma   90.00
#
_symmetry.space_group_name_H-M   'P 1'
#
loop_
_entity.id
_entity.type
_entity.pdbx_description
1 polymer ?
#
loop_
_entity_poly.entity_id
_entity_poly.type
_entity_poly.pdbx_seq_one_letter_code
_entity_poly.pdbx_strand_id
1 'polypeptide(L)'
;DEDGSILRLVAEERRAWHAGRGAWQGETDVNAASIGIEIVNPGHEFGYRAFPEAQIEAVIGLVGDIRTRWSIPDARIIGHSDMAPERKQDPGELFPWKRLAEAGHGLWFDPAPERIGALGAPLSPGDEGLGVIVLRSGLHRLGYAVQPGGAYDDETRLTVEAFQRHWRPDRVDGIADGETRARLVGLLQLASVESVTGVLD
;
A
#
# COMPACT_ATOMS: atom_id res chain seq x y z
N ASP A 1 8.84 9.45 -17.79
CA ASP A 1 9.74 8.43 -18.35
C ASP A 1 10.91 8.22 -17.38
N GLU A 2 11.88 7.36 -17.69
CA GLU A 2 13.07 7.10 -16.86
C GLU A 2 13.93 8.33 -16.56
N ASP A 3 13.76 9.40 -17.34
CA ASP A 3 14.40 10.71 -17.15
C ASP A 3 13.63 11.69 -16.24
N GLY A 4 12.48 11.26 -15.67
CA GLY A 4 11.62 12.11 -14.83
C GLY A 4 10.62 12.97 -15.61
N SER A 5 10.58 12.89 -16.93
CA SER A 5 9.54 13.56 -17.73
C SER A 5 8.13 13.06 -17.36
N ILE A 6 7.16 13.97 -17.24
CA ILE A 6 5.77 13.62 -16.90
C ILE A 6 4.89 13.90 -18.11
N LEU A 7 4.09 12.90 -18.51
CA LEU A 7 3.07 13.04 -19.55
C LEU A 7 1.68 12.86 -18.94
N ARG A 8 0.82 13.87 -19.10
CA ARG A 8 -0.60 13.77 -18.72
C ARG A 8 -1.43 13.24 -19.88
N LEU A 9 -1.88 11.99 -19.78
CA LEU A 9 -2.71 11.34 -20.80
C LEU A 9 -4.21 11.60 -20.61
N VAL A 10 -4.66 11.70 -19.35
CA VAL A 10 -6.06 11.91 -18.97
C VAL A 10 -6.10 13.05 -17.95
N ALA A 11 -7.11 13.92 -18.05
CA ALA A 11 -7.33 14.97 -17.06
C ALA A 11 -7.81 14.37 -15.72
N GLU A 12 -7.42 14.96 -14.60
CA GLU A 12 -7.69 14.42 -13.25
C GLU A 12 -9.20 14.28 -12.95
N GLU A 13 -10.04 15.14 -13.54
CA GLU A 13 -11.50 15.10 -13.38
C GLU A 13 -12.17 14.00 -14.24
N ARG A 14 -11.40 13.28 -15.04
CA ARG A 14 -11.90 12.23 -15.93
C ARG A 14 -11.42 10.85 -15.47
N ARG A 15 -12.30 9.88 -15.65
CA ARG A 15 -12.02 8.46 -15.38
C ARG A 15 -11.00 7.91 -16.38
N ALA A 16 -9.79 7.61 -15.91
CA ALA A 16 -8.82 6.78 -16.61
C ALA A 16 -9.10 5.29 -16.35
N TRP A 17 -8.52 4.41 -17.18
CA TRP A 17 -8.62 2.95 -17.01
C TRP A 17 -7.26 2.39 -16.60
N HIS A 18 -6.98 2.37 -15.30
CA HIS A 18 -5.67 1.95 -14.76
C HIS A 18 -5.80 0.87 -13.67
N ALA A 19 -6.75 1.00 -12.74
CA ALA A 19 -6.91 0.09 -11.61
C ALA A 19 -7.60 -1.24 -12.00
N GLY A 20 -8.73 -1.15 -12.70
CA GLY A 20 -9.52 -2.34 -13.02
C GLY A 20 -10.16 -2.98 -11.78
N ARG A 21 -10.26 -4.32 -11.73
CA ARG A 21 -10.90 -5.02 -10.61
C ARG A 21 -10.00 -5.04 -9.38
N GLY A 22 -10.57 -4.60 -8.25
CA GLY A 22 -9.97 -4.58 -6.91
C GLY A 22 -10.83 -3.76 -5.97
N ALA A 23 -10.37 -3.53 -4.74
CA ALA A 23 -11.02 -2.61 -3.81
C ALA A 23 -10.04 -2.02 -2.80
N TRP A 24 -10.31 -0.79 -2.36
CA TRP A 24 -9.59 -0.16 -1.25
C TRP A 24 -10.55 0.64 -0.36
N GLN A 25 -10.52 0.39 0.95
CA GLN A 25 -11.40 1.04 1.94
C GLN A 25 -12.89 0.98 1.56
N GLY A 26 -13.32 -0.13 0.97
CA GLY A 26 -14.70 -0.36 0.52
C GLY A 26 -15.05 0.24 -0.86
N GLU A 27 -14.18 1.05 -1.47
CA GLU A 27 -14.36 1.49 -2.85
C GLU A 27 -13.98 0.38 -3.81
N THR A 28 -14.89 0.02 -4.73
CA THR A 28 -14.74 -1.10 -5.67
C THR A 28 -14.61 -0.66 -7.13
N ASP A 29 -15.00 0.57 -7.47
CA ASP A 29 -14.69 1.21 -8.76
C ASP A 29 -13.58 2.24 -8.55
N VAL A 30 -12.39 1.77 -8.19
CA VAL A 30 -11.24 2.64 -7.92
C VAL A 30 -10.88 3.53 -9.13
N ASN A 31 -11.11 3.08 -10.37
CA ASN A 31 -10.95 3.94 -11.55
C ASN A 31 -11.80 5.22 -11.49
N ALA A 32 -13.00 5.15 -10.90
CA ALA A 32 -13.90 6.29 -10.77
C ALA A 32 -13.51 7.24 -9.61
N ALA A 33 -12.70 6.76 -8.67
CA ALA A 33 -12.38 7.46 -7.42
C ALA A 33 -10.88 7.73 -7.22
N SER A 34 -10.06 7.63 -8.27
CA SER A 34 -8.61 7.81 -8.16
C SER A 34 -7.98 8.44 -9.40
N ILE A 35 -6.77 8.96 -9.21
CA ILE A 35 -5.85 9.40 -10.25
C ILE A 35 -4.76 8.33 -10.37
N GLY A 36 -4.59 7.75 -11.56
CA GLY A 36 -3.55 6.77 -11.84
C GLY A 36 -2.23 7.41 -12.27
N ILE A 37 -1.14 7.04 -11.61
CA ILE A 37 0.24 7.40 -12.02
C ILE A 37 0.94 6.12 -12.45
N GLU A 38 1.26 6.01 -13.72
CA GLU A 38 2.07 4.92 -14.28
C GLU A 38 3.55 5.33 -14.30
N ILE A 39 4.41 4.48 -13.76
CA ILE A 39 5.85 4.73 -13.68
C ILE A 39 6.56 3.71 -14.57
N VAL A 40 7.33 4.19 -15.55
CA VAL A 40 8.04 3.31 -16.48
C VAL A 40 9.02 2.44 -15.71
N ASN A 41 8.72 1.14 -15.65
CA ASN A 41 9.55 0.10 -15.05
C ASN A 41 9.23 -1.25 -15.72
N PRO A 42 10.21 -2.13 -15.98
CA PRO A 42 9.95 -3.43 -16.58
C PRO A 42 9.01 -4.33 -15.76
N GLY A 43 8.90 -4.13 -14.44
CA GLY A 43 8.04 -4.94 -13.57
C GLY A 43 8.58 -6.35 -13.31
N HIS A 44 7.93 -7.07 -12.39
CA HIS A 44 8.36 -8.39 -11.86
C HIS A 44 8.63 -9.43 -12.95
N GLU A 45 7.87 -9.41 -14.05
CA GLU A 45 8.00 -10.40 -15.13
C GLU A 45 9.15 -10.12 -16.11
N PHE A 46 9.65 -8.88 -16.19
CA PHE A 46 10.57 -8.45 -17.27
C PHE A 46 11.86 -7.80 -16.77
N GLY A 47 12.31 -8.16 -15.57
CA GLY A 47 13.55 -7.65 -14.99
C GLY A 47 13.32 -6.44 -14.09
N TYR A 48 12.45 -6.63 -13.11
CA TYR A 48 12.15 -5.63 -12.07
C TYR A 48 13.42 -5.07 -11.45
N ARG A 49 13.46 -3.74 -11.37
CA ARG A 49 14.66 -3.00 -10.97
C ARG A 49 14.27 -1.74 -10.22
N ALA A 50 15.25 -1.20 -9.50
CA ALA A 50 15.10 0.09 -8.83
C ALA A 50 14.74 1.18 -9.84
N PHE A 51 13.88 2.10 -9.41
CA PHE A 51 13.46 3.25 -10.18
C PHE A 51 14.59 4.30 -10.19
N PRO A 52 14.91 4.90 -11.35
CA PRO A 52 15.84 6.01 -11.44
C PRO A 52 15.47 7.16 -10.50
N GLU A 53 16.48 7.83 -9.98
CA GLU A 53 16.31 8.95 -9.04
C GLU A 53 15.41 10.07 -9.59
N ALA A 54 15.60 10.42 -10.87
CA ALA A 54 14.79 11.44 -11.55
C ALA A 54 13.30 11.06 -11.62
N GLN A 55 12.97 9.78 -11.76
CA GLN A 55 11.57 9.32 -11.72
C GLN A 55 10.97 9.51 -10.33
N ILE A 56 11.71 9.15 -9.28
CA ILE A 56 11.20 9.22 -7.91
C ILE A 56 10.97 10.68 -7.50
N GLU A 57 11.90 11.58 -7.82
CA GLU A 57 11.71 13.01 -7.58
C GLU A 57 10.51 13.57 -8.35
N ALA A 58 10.31 13.14 -9.60
CA ALA A 58 9.15 13.53 -10.39
C ALA A 58 7.83 13.03 -9.78
N VAL A 59 7.79 11.79 -9.27
CA VAL A 59 6.61 11.23 -8.60
C VAL A 59 6.31 12.00 -7.31
N ILE A 60 7.32 12.27 -6.46
CA ILE A 60 7.14 13.05 -5.23
C ILE A 60 6.56 14.43 -5.56
N GLY A 61 7.16 15.15 -6.52
CA GLY A 61 6.67 16.46 -6.96
C GLY A 61 5.26 16.42 -7.54
N LEU A 62 4.94 15.40 -8.33
CA LEU A 62 3.62 15.22 -8.93
C LEU A 62 2.54 14.93 -7.87
N VAL A 63 2.82 14.06 -6.90
CA VAL A 63 1.88 13.78 -5.80
C VAL A 63 1.63 15.03 -4.97
N GLY A 64 2.68 15.79 -4.65
CA GLY A 64 2.54 17.08 -3.97
C GLY A 64 1.68 18.07 -4.74
N ASP A 65 1.92 18.22 -6.04
CA ASP A 65 1.13 19.08 -6.93
C ASP A 65 -0.34 18.64 -6.99
N ILE A 66 -0.64 17.35 -7.17
CA ILE A 66 -2.01 16.80 -7.14
C ILE A 66 -2.71 17.14 -5.82
N ARG A 67 -2.01 17.01 -4.68
CA ARG A 67 -2.58 17.30 -3.35
C ARG A 67 -2.87 18.78 -3.11
N THR A 68 -2.33 19.70 -3.94
CA THR A 68 -2.75 21.11 -3.91
C THR A 68 -4.16 21.32 -4.48
N ARG A 69 -4.65 20.38 -5.29
CA ARG A 69 -5.97 20.43 -5.95
C ARG A 69 -6.99 19.50 -5.32
N TRP A 70 -6.53 18.37 -4.77
CA TRP A 70 -7.38 17.33 -4.23
C TRP A 70 -6.98 16.98 -2.79
N SER A 71 -7.95 16.99 -1.89
CA SER A 71 -7.79 16.52 -0.52
C SER A 71 -7.68 14.98 -0.49
N ILE A 72 -6.45 14.48 -0.64
CA ILE A 72 -6.14 13.05 -0.61
C ILE A 72 -5.44 12.74 0.73
N PRO A 73 -6.07 11.92 1.59
CA PRO A 73 -5.43 11.40 2.80
C PRO A 73 -4.24 10.47 2.45
N ASP A 74 -3.25 10.42 3.31
CA ASP A 74 -2.07 9.54 3.21
C ASP A 74 -2.49 8.07 3.12
N ALA A 75 -3.54 7.67 3.84
CA ALA A 75 -4.10 6.32 3.75
C ALA A 75 -4.70 5.96 2.36
N ARG A 76 -4.78 6.92 1.43
CA ARG A 76 -5.27 6.75 0.05
C ARG A 76 -4.21 6.91 -1.02
N ILE A 77 -2.94 6.99 -0.62
CA ILE A 77 -1.80 6.83 -1.52
C ILE A 77 -1.39 5.36 -1.46
N ILE A 78 -1.74 4.61 -2.50
CA ILE A 78 -1.64 3.14 -2.52
C ILE A 78 -0.97 2.65 -3.80
N GLY A 79 -0.39 1.45 -3.74
CA GLY A 79 0.01 0.68 -4.91
C GLY A 79 -1.17 -0.03 -5.55
N HIS A 80 -0.99 -0.48 -6.79
CA HIS A 80 -1.97 -1.33 -7.46
C HIS A 80 -2.09 -2.69 -6.76
N SER A 81 -0.98 -3.19 -6.22
CA SER A 81 -0.95 -4.39 -5.38
C SER A 81 -1.84 -4.28 -4.14
N ASP A 82 -2.06 -3.08 -3.61
CA ASP A 82 -2.86 -2.92 -2.40
C ASP A 82 -4.34 -3.13 -2.65
N MET A 83 -4.83 -2.56 -3.76
CA MET A 83 -6.24 -2.70 -4.13
C MET A 83 -6.55 -4.02 -4.86
N ALA A 84 -5.55 -4.66 -5.48
CA ALA A 84 -5.72 -5.93 -6.18
C ALA A 84 -4.60 -6.96 -5.86
N PRO A 85 -4.46 -7.42 -4.60
CA PRO A 85 -3.37 -8.30 -4.18
C PRO A 85 -3.24 -9.60 -4.99
N GLU A 86 -4.37 -10.15 -5.43
CA GLU A 86 -4.40 -11.42 -6.18
C GLU A 86 -3.92 -11.30 -7.64
N ARG A 87 -3.81 -10.07 -8.16
CA ARG A 87 -3.58 -9.84 -9.60
C ARG A 87 -2.40 -8.95 -9.90
N LYS A 88 -1.97 -8.13 -8.92
CA LYS A 88 -1.07 -7.00 -9.16
C LYS A 88 0.06 -6.98 -8.14
N GLN A 89 1.24 -6.64 -8.62
CA GLN A 89 2.46 -6.53 -7.81
C GLN A 89 3.07 -5.12 -7.91
N ASP A 90 2.61 -4.30 -8.86
CA ASP A 90 3.08 -2.94 -9.10
C ASP A 90 2.60 -1.94 -8.04
N PRO A 91 3.42 -0.91 -7.71
CA PRO A 91 4.77 -0.64 -8.24
C PRO A 91 5.88 -1.49 -7.61
N GLY A 92 5.54 -2.33 -6.63
CA GLY A 92 6.42 -3.33 -6.00
C GLY A 92 7.33 -2.81 -4.89
N GLU A 93 8.12 -3.71 -4.35
CA GLU A 93 9.01 -3.52 -3.19
C GLU A 93 10.25 -2.67 -3.46
N LEU A 94 10.63 -2.47 -4.73
CA LEU A 94 11.72 -1.55 -5.11
C LEU A 94 11.22 -0.11 -5.31
N PHE A 95 9.91 0.13 -5.27
CA PHE A 95 9.40 1.49 -5.20
C PHE A 95 9.65 2.06 -3.80
N PRO A 96 10.24 3.26 -3.66
CA PRO A 96 10.71 3.77 -2.39
C PRO A 96 9.58 4.40 -1.56
N TRP A 97 8.62 3.59 -1.13
CA TRP A 97 7.45 4.00 -0.33
C TRP A 97 7.81 4.82 0.91
N LYS A 98 8.85 4.41 1.64
CA LYS A 98 9.36 5.16 2.81
C LYS A 98 9.74 6.59 2.45
N ARG A 99 10.44 6.78 1.34
CA ARG A 99 10.87 8.10 0.88
C ARG A 99 9.68 8.98 0.50
N LEU A 100 8.67 8.39 -0.16
CA LEU A 100 7.43 9.10 -0.48
C LEU A 100 6.73 9.59 0.81
N ALA A 101 6.65 8.73 1.83
CA ALA A 101 6.09 9.09 3.13
C ALA A 101 6.93 10.13 3.88
N GLU A 102 8.26 10.04 3.84
CA GLU A 102 9.18 11.04 4.40
C GLU A 102 9.05 12.42 3.71
N ALA A 103 8.64 12.44 2.44
CA ALA A 103 8.26 13.65 1.72
C ALA A 103 6.84 14.17 2.06
N GLY A 104 6.14 13.52 2.99
CA GLY A 104 4.80 13.91 3.43
C GLY A 104 3.66 13.32 2.60
N HIS A 105 3.91 12.21 1.89
CA HIS A 105 2.95 11.55 1.01
C HIS A 105 2.82 10.06 1.35
N GLY A 106 1.73 9.70 2.00
CA GLY A 106 1.43 8.30 2.32
C GLY A 106 1.88 7.89 3.72
N LEU A 107 1.45 6.70 4.14
CA LEU A 107 1.72 6.21 5.49
C LEU A 107 3.04 5.43 5.55
N TRP A 108 3.82 5.67 6.60
CA TRP A 108 4.95 4.84 6.96
C TRP A 108 5.08 4.69 8.48
N PHE A 109 5.42 3.48 8.93
CA PHE A 109 5.61 3.22 10.35
C PHE A 109 6.75 2.21 10.56
N ASP A 110 7.76 2.61 11.32
CA ASP A 110 8.86 1.73 11.74
C ASP A 110 8.62 1.28 13.20
N PRO A 111 8.32 -0.01 13.43
CA PRO A 111 8.02 -0.51 14.77
C PRO A 111 9.27 -0.60 15.64
N ALA A 112 9.13 -0.20 16.91
CA ALA A 112 10.17 -0.42 17.91
C ALA A 112 10.37 -1.94 18.19
N PRO A 113 11.62 -2.41 18.44
CA PRO A 113 11.91 -3.83 18.67
C PRO A 113 11.05 -4.48 19.75
N GLU A 114 10.68 -3.73 20.78
CA GLU A 114 9.83 -4.21 21.89
C GLU A 114 8.41 -4.55 21.40
N ARG A 115 7.87 -3.76 20.46
CA ARG A 115 6.56 -4.03 19.84
C ARG A 115 6.62 -5.28 18.96
N ILE A 116 7.72 -5.47 18.23
CA ILE A 116 7.95 -6.66 17.42
C ILE A 116 8.00 -7.90 18.32
N GLY A 117 8.81 -7.87 19.38
CA GLY A 117 9.00 -8.99 20.30
C GLY A 117 7.78 -9.33 21.17
N ALA A 118 6.88 -8.36 21.39
CA ALA A 118 5.62 -8.59 22.11
C ALA A 118 4.60 -9.40 21.29
N LEU A 119 4.76 -9.45 19.96
CA LEU A 119 3.91 -10.23 19.07
C LEU A 119 4.50 -11.63 18.98
N GLY A 120 3.74 -12.64 19.42
CA GLY A 120 4.20 -14.03 19.56
C GLY A 120 4.61 -14.71 18.24
N ALA A 121 4.42 -16.03 18.14
CA ALA A 121 4.80 -16.77 16.93
C ALA A 121 4.23 -16.13 15.63
N PRO A 122 4.95 -16.21 14.49
CA PRO A 122 4.47 -15.73 13.20
C PRO A 122 3.20 -16.48 12.79
N LEU A 123 2.38 -15.84 11.94
CA LEU A 123 1.24 -16.48 11.28
C LEU A 123 1.58 -16.74 9.81
N SER A 124 1.23 -17.91 9.31
CA SER A 124 1.63 -18.44 8.00
C SER A 124 0.53 -19.32 7.38
N PRO A 125 0.63 -19.65 6.08
CA PRO A 125 -0.37 -20.49 5.42
C PRO A 125 -0.66 -21.80 6.14
N GLY A 126 -1.94 -22.08 6.35
CA GLY A 126 -2.42 -23.25 7.11
C GLY A 126 -2.68 -22.99 8.59
N ASP A 127 -2.28 -21.83 9.14
CA ASP A 127 -2.67 -21.42 10.48
C ASP A 127 -4.17 -21.06 10.53
N GLU A 128 -4.79 -21.34 11.68
CA GLU A 128 -6.18 -20.97 11.96
C GLU A 128 -6.36 -20.32 13.35
N GLY A 129 -7.42 -19.52 13.50
CA GLY A 129 -7.91 -19.05 14.80
C GLY A 129 -7.74 -17.55 15.03
N LEU A 130 -7.78 -17.15 16.32
CA LEU A 130 -7.93 -15.74 16.72
C LEU A 130 -6.82 -14.83 16.18
N GLY A 131 -5.58 -15.31 16.11
CA GLY A 131 -4.46 -14.53 15.57
C GLY A 131 -4.69 -14.13 14.11
N VAL A 132 -5.20 -15.06 13.29
CA VAL A 132 -5.53 -14.81 11.88
C VAL A 132 -6.74 -13.88 11.76
N ILE A 133 -7.76 -14.06 12.61
CA ILE A 133 -8.91 -13.15 12.67
C ILE A 133 -8.46 -11.71 12.90
N VAL A 134 -7.57 -11.49 13.89
CA VAL A 134 -7.04 -10.16 14.20
C VAL A 134 -6.23 -9.59 13.04
N LEU A 135 -5.38 -10.41 12.41
CA LEU A 135 -4.59 -10.00 11.24
C LEU A 135 -5.50 -9.56 10.08
N ARG A 136 -6.43 -10.43 9.65
CA ARG A 136 -7.36 -10.14 8.54
C ARG A 136 -8.25 -8.94 8.87
N SER A 137 -8.71 -8.81 10.11
CA SER A 137 -9.48 -7.63 10.54
C SER A 137 -8.66 -6.35 10.48
N GLY A 138 -7.38 -6.40 10.83
CA GLY A 138 -6.48 -5.25 10.73
C GLY A 138 -6.22 -4.85 9.28
N LEU A 139 -5.92 -5.81 8.40
CA LEU A 139 -5.73 -5.57 6.97
C LEU A 139 -7.00 -4.99 6.34
N HIS A 140 -8.16 -5.57 6.65
CA HIS A 140 -9.46 -5.08 6.23
C HIS A 140 -9.70 -3.63 6.67
N ARG A 141 -9.43 -3.33 7.94
CA ARG A 141 -9.61 -1.98 8.52
C ARG A 141 -8.65 -0.96 7.91
N LEU A 142 -7.43 -1.36 7.52
CA LEU A 142 -6.49 -0.48 6.84
C LEU A 142 -7.00 -0.10 5.44
N GLY A 143 -7.57 -1.07 4.73
CA GLY A 143 -8.23 -0.83 3.45
C GLY A 143 -8.37 -2.05 2.53
N TYR A 144 -7.69 -3.16 2.81
CA TYR A 144 -7.72 -4.34 1.94
C TYR A 144 -9.11 -4.97 1.88
N ALA A 145 -9.43 -5.59 0.73
CA ALA A 145 -10.70 -6.27 0.51
C ALA A 145 -10.89 -7.57 1.32
N VAL A 146 -9.78 -8.13 1.83
CA VAL A 146 -9.78 -9.39 2.59
C VAL A 146 -10.78 -9.33 3.73
N GLN A 147 -11.70 -10.29 3.79
CA GLN A 147 -12.71 -10.30 4.84
C GLN A 147 -12.11 -10.83 6.15
N PRO A 148 -12.58 -10.37 7.33
CA PRO A 148 -12.24 -11.00 8.60
C PRO A 148 -12.55 -12.50 8.57
N GLY A 149 -11.60 -13.33 8.98
CA GLY A 149 -11.71 -14.77 8.86
C GLY A 149 -10.68 -15.51 9.71
N GLY A 150 -10.96 -16.78 10.01
CA GLY A 150 -10.10 -17.60 10.86
C GLY A 150 -8.96 -18.29 10.14
N ALA A 151 -8.97 -18.38 8.81
CA ALA A 151 -8.02 -19.17 8.04
C ALA A 151 -6.95 -18.31 7.36
N TYR A 152 -5.70 -18.73 7.49
CA TYR A 152 -4.58 -18.16 6.74
C TYR A 152 -4.48 -18.88 5.40
N ASP A 153 -5.39 -18.51 4.50
CA ASP A 153 -5.51 -19.01 3.14
C ASP A 153 -4.66 -18.21 2.14
N ASP A 154 -4.78 -18.54 0.85
CA ASP A 154 -4.08 -17.84 -0.22
C ASP A 154 -4.47 -16.36 -0.30
N GLU A 155 -5.73 -16.01 -0.07
CA GLU A 155 -6.18 -14.61 -0.02
C GLU A 155 -5.42 -13.84 1.08
N THR A 156 -5.29 -14.43 2.27
CA THR A 156 -4.53 -13.86 3.39
C THR A 156 -3.06 -13.71 3.04
N ARG A 157 -2.42 -14.77 2.50
CA ARG A 157 -1.01 -14.74 2.11
C ARG A 157 -0.75 -13.65 1.07
N LEU A 158 -1.54 -13.60 -0.01
CA LEU A 158 -1.39 -12.61 -1.08
C LEU A 158 -1.60 -11.18 -0.56
N THR A 159 -2.56 -10.98 0.35
CA THR A 159 -2.78 -9.69 1.01
C THR A 159 -1.59 -9.28 1.88
N VAL A 160 -1.00 -10.23 2.62
CA VAL A 160 0.19 -9.98 3.42
C VAL A 160 1.40 -9.66 2.55
N GLU A 161 1.59 -10.34 1.42
CA GLU A 161 2.65 -9.99 0.47
C GLU A 161 2.45 -8.59 -0.11
N ALA A 162 1.22 -8.21 -0.51
CA ALA A 162 0.94 -6.85 -0.98
C ALA A 162 1.26 -5.81 0.10
N PHE A 163 0.83 -6.06 1.34
CA PHE A 163 1.16 -5.22 2.49
C PHE A 163 2.66 -5.09 2.71
N GLN A 164 3.40 -6.20 2.61
CA GLN A 164 4.86 -6.21 2.74
C GLN A 164 5.52 -5.43 1.60
N ARG A 165 5.08 -5.58 0.35
CA ARG A 165 5.63 -4.79 -0.79
C ARG A 165 5.54 -3.29 -0.53
N HIS A 166 4.46 -2.83 0.10
CA HIS A 166 4.29 -1.43 0.43
C HIS A 166 5.08 -1.02 1.68
N TRP A 167 4.86 -1.67 2.82
CA TRP A 167 5.32 -1.18 4.13
C TRP A 167 6.48 -1.97 4.76
N ARG A 168 6.87 -3.10 4.18
CA ARG A 168 8.02 -3.92 4.61
C ARG A 168 8.78 -4.53 3.41
N PRO A 169 9.32 -3.68 2.52
CA PRO A 169 9.88 -4.13 1.24
C PRO A 169 11.14 -4.99 1.38
N ASP A 170 11.81 -4.94 2.54
CA ASP A 170 12.99 -5.77 2.84
C ASP A 170 12.66 -7.26 2.94
N ARG A 171 11.38 -7.62 3.14
CA ARG A 171 10.95 -9.02 3.22
C ARG A 171 9.48 -9.20 2.83
N VAL A 172 9.29 -9.61 1.58
CA VAL A 172 8.00 -9.98 0.97
C VAL A 172 7.91 -11.51 0.84
N ASP A 173 7.42 -12.18 1.87
CA ASP A 173 7.33 -13.64 1.93
C ASP A 173 5.93 -14.18 2.26
N GLY A 174 4.96 -13.29 2.46
CA GLY A 174 3.59 -13.66 2.78
C GLY A 174 3.45 -14.30 4.16
N ILE A 175 4.42 -14.10 5.07
CA ILE A 175 4.38 -14.55 6.46
C ILE A 175 4.14 -13.33 7.36
N ALA A 176 3.08 -13.35 8.16
CA ALA A 176 2.77 -12.28 9.10
C ALA A 176 3.55 -12.46 10.40
N ASP A 177 4.84 -12.16 10.34
CA ASP A 177 5.75 -12.14 11.50
C ASP A 177 5.48 -10.97 12.46
N GLY A 178 6.27 -10.87 13.53
CA GLY A 178 6.14 -9.79 14.51
C GLY A 178 6.29 -8.40 13.89
N GLU A 179 7.18 -8.23 12.91
CA GLU A 179 7.42 -6.93 12.29
C GLU A 179 6.26 -6.53 11.38
N THR A 180 5.80 -7.44 10.52
CA THR A 180 4.64 -7.24 9.64
C THR A 180 3.41 -6.84 10.46
N ARG A 181 3.13 -7.57 11.55
CA ARG A 181 1.99 -7.29 12.42
C ARG A 181 2.17 -5.99 13.22
N ALA A 182 3.37 -5.67 13.70
CA ALA A 182 3.63 -4.42 14.41
C ALA A 182 3.50 -3.20 13.48
N ARG A 183 3.94 -3.31 12.22
CA ARG A 183 3.75 -2.30 11.17
C ARG A 183 2.26 -2.05 10.93
N LEU A 184 1.48 -3.11 10.73
CA LEU A 184 0.03 -2.99 10.55
C LEU A 184 -0.65 -2.25 11.71
N VAL A 185 -0.30 -2.59 12.96
CA VAL A 185 -0.85 -1.90 14.14
C VAL A 185 -0.50 -0.41 14.15
N GLY A 186 0.75 -0.05 13.84
CA GLY A 186 1.18 1.35 13.77
C GLY A 186 0.48 2.12 12.65
N LEU A 187 0.33 1.52 11.47
CA LEU A 187 -0.38 2.13 10.35
C LEU A 187 -1.86 2.38 10.67
N LEU A 188 -2.52 1.44 11.36
CA LEU A 188 -3.90 1.63 11.82
C LEU A 188 -4.04 2.79 12.82
N GLN A 189 -3.01 3.02 13.65
CA GLN A 189 -2.97 4.19 14.55
C GLN A 189 -2.84 5.49 13.75
N LEU A 190 -1.90 5.54 12.79
CA LEU A 190 -1.69 6.71 11.94
C LEU A 190 -2.92 7.06 11.10
N ALA A 191 -3.51 6.07 10.42
CA ALA A 191 -4.71 6.24 9.60
C ALA A 191 -5.93 6.71 10.45
N SER A 192 -6.02 6.24 11.70
CA SER A 192 -7.07 6.70 12.62
C SER A 192 -6.86 8.16 13.04
N VAL A 193 -5.62 8.58 13.31
CA VAL A 193 -5.31 9.98 13.65
C VAL A 193 -5.68 10.90 12.50
N GLU A 194 -5.31 10.55 11.26
CA GLU A 194 -5.64 11.34 10.07
C GLU A 194 -7.15 11.53 9.89
N SER A 195 -7.94 10.47 10.13
CA SER A 195 -9.40 10.53 10.07
C SER A 195 -10.04 11.45 11.12
N VAL A 196 -9.41 11.58 12.29
CA VAL A 196 -9.91 12.40 13.41
C VAL A 196 -9.47 13.85 13.27
N THR A 197 -8.25 14.09 12.82
CA THR A 197 -7.75 15.46 12.61
C THR A 197 -8.36 16.12 11.40
N GLY A 198 -9.00 15.34 10.50
CA GLY A 198 -9.78 15.78 9.36
C GLY A 198 -9.15 16.98 8.69
N VAL A 199 -8.21 16.76 7.76
CA VAL A 199 -7.59 17.85 7.00
C VAL A 199 -8.69 18.65 6.28
N LEU A 200 -9.12 19.68 6.99
CA LEU A 200 -9.85 20.86 6.62
C LEU A 200 -8.91 21.99 7.02
N ASP A 201 -7.90 22.23 6.19
CA ASP A 201 -7.32 23.56 6.05
C ASP A 201 -7.78 24.12 4.70
#